data_AF-A0A444IT25-F1
#
_entry.id   AF-A0A444IT25-F1
#
_cell.length_a   1.000
_cell.length_b   1.000
_cell.length_c   1.000
_cell.angle_alpha   90.00
_cell.angle_beta   90.00
_cell.angle_gamma   90.00
#
_symmetry.space_group_name_H-M   'P 1'
#
loop_
_entity.id
_entity.type
_entity.pdbx_description
1 polymer ?
#
loop_
_entity_poly.entity_id
_entity_poly.type
_entity_poly.pdbx_seq_one_letter_code
_entity_poly.pdbx_strand_id
1 'polypeptide(L)'
;MGLIITNCIVMGRAEGFAMSHTPGKAFIDGLGNGMGYGFILMSVSFFRELLGSGTVFGHEVLPLVTDGGWYQSNGLMLLPAGAFFLIALVIWALRTMYPGQQERD
;
A
#
# COMPACT_ATOMS: atom_id res chain seq x y z
N MET A 1 -0.12 0.25 18.48
CA MET A 1 -1.43 0.89 18.66
C MET A 1 -1.43 2.38 18.33
N GLY A 2 -0.42 3.17 18.72
CA GLY A 2 -0.37 4.62 18.41
C GLY A 2 -0.53 4.95 16.92
N LEU A 3 0.12 4.18 16.03
CA LEU A 3 0.10 4.39 14.57
C LEU A 3 -1.28 4.29 13.91
N ILE A 4 -2.26 3.67 14.58
CA ILE A 4 -3.64 3.58 14.07
C ILE A 4 -4.40 4.87 14.43
N ILE A 5 -4.26 5.33 15.67
CA ILE A 5 -4.97 6.52 16.19
C ILE A 5 -4.42 7.79 15.55
N THR A 6 -3.10 7.86 15.38
CA THR A 6 -2.43 9.00 14.73
C THR A 6 -2.36 8.86 13.21
N ASN A 7 -3.13 7.95 12.60
CA ASN A 7 -3.12 7.80 11.16
C ASN A 7 -3.86 8.95 10.49
N CYS A 8 -3.21 9.59 9.52
CA CYS A 8 -3.76 10.73 8.79
C CYS A 8 -5.08 10.40 8.06
N ILE A 9 -5.31 9.13 7.66
CA ILE A 9 -6.54 8.73 6.98
C ILE A 9 -7.75 8.78 7.90
N VAL A 10 -7.57 8.43 9.19
CA VAL A 10 -8.65 8.38 10.17
C VAL A 10 -9.06 9.81 10.52
N MET A 11 -8.10 10.66 10.87
CA MET A 11 -8.35 12.07 11.15
C MET A 11 -8.91 12.81 9.93
N GLY A 12 -8.33 12.60 8.74
CA GLY A 12 -8.75 13.27 7.52
C GLY A 12 -10.19 12.93 7.08
N ARG A 13 -10.64 11.67 7.21
CA ARG A 13 -12.04 11.31 6.91
C ARG A 13 -13.00 11.71 8.03
N ALA A 14 -12.55 11.69 9.27
CA ALA A 14 -13.37 12.16 10.40
C ALA A 14 -13.71 13.65 10.23
N GLU A 15 -12.70 14.49 9.99
CA GLU A 15 -12.86 15.94 9.81
C GLU A 15 -13.56 16.31 8.49
N GLY A 16 -13.22 15.61 7.40
CA GLY A 16 -13.73 15.96 6.06
C GLY A 16 -15.13 15.45 5.71
N PHE A 17 -15.58 14.34 6.32
CA PHE A 17 -16.84 13.69 5.91
C PHE A 17 -17.73 13.26 7.10
N ALA A 18 -17.16 12.70 8.17
CA ALA A 18 -17.96 12.14 9.26
C ALA A 18 -18.72 13.22 10.06
N MET A 19 -18.14 14.42 10.23
CA MET A 19 -18.76 15.51 11.00
C MET A 19 -20.01 16.13 10.33
N SER A 20 -20.14 15.98 9.01
CA SER A 20 -21.16 16.68 8.21
C SER A 20 -22.26 15.77 7.67
N HIS A 21 -22.18 14.46 7.91
CA HIS A 21 -23.07 13.46 7.33
C HIS A 21 -23.63 12.47 8.35
N THR A 22 -24.74 11.82 7.99
CA THR A 22 -25.39 10.81 8.83
C THR A 22 -24.46 9.61 9.09
N PRO A 23 -24.51 8.97 10.28
CA PRO A 23 -23.60 7.89 10.67
C PRO A 23 -23.50 6.73 9.66
N GLY A 24 -24.63 6.34 9.05
CA GLY A 24 -24.64 5.26 8.04
C GLY A 24 -23.86 5.59 6.76
N LYS A 25 -23.90 6.84 6.29
CA LYS A 25 -23.13 7.29 5.12
C LYS A 25 -21.64 7.40 5.47
N ALA A 26 -21.32 7.91 6.65
CA ALA A 26 -19.95 7.99 7.14
C ALA A 26 -19.31 6.59 7.31
N PHE A 27 -20.09 5.59 7.71
CA PHE A 27 -19.62 4.20 7.80
C PHE A 27 -19.20 3.63 6.45
N ILE A 28 -20.03 3.80 5.41
CA ILE A 28 -19.71 3.32 4.05
C ILE A 28 -18.47 4.04 3.50
N ASP A 29 -18.34 5.34 3.77
CA ASP A 29 -17.16 6.11 3.39
C ASP A 29 -15.87 5.60 4.08
N GLY A 30 -15.91 5.42 5.41
CA GLY A 30 -14.79 4.88 6.15
C GLY A 30 -14.38 3.48 5.67
N LEU A 31 -15.37 2.62 5.36
CA LEU A 31 -15.13 1.29 4.83
C LEU A 31 -14.47 1.35 3.44
N GLY A 32 -14.97 2.18 2.54
CA GLY A 32 -14.41 2.36 1.20
C GLY A 32 -12.96 2.85 1.22
N ASN A 33 -12.68 3.90 2.00
CA ASN A 33 -11.32 4.44 2.15
C ASN A 33 -10.37 3.43 2.84
N GLY A 34 -10.86 2.70 3.85
CA GLY A 34 -10.09 1.66 4.53
C GLY A 34 -9.75 0.49 3.61
N MET A 35 -10.70 0.00 2.81
CA MET A 35 -10.47 -1.05 1.82
C MET A 35 -9.48 -0.61 0.73
N GLY A 36 -9.62 0.62 0.22
CA GLY A 36 -8.67 1.17 -0.75
C GLY A 36 -7.25 1.26 -0.19
N TYR A 37 -7.09 1.79 1.02
CA TYR A 37 -5.81 1.84 1.70
C TYR A 37 -5.21 0.45 1.94
N GLY A 38 -6.04 -0.49 2.42
CA GLY A 38 -5.63 -1.88 2.61
C GLY A 38 -5.19 -2.55 1.31
N PHE A 39 -5.89 -2.33 0.20
CA PHE A 39 -5.54 -2.90 -1.10
C PHE A 39 -4.17 -2.42 -1.60
N ILE A 40 -3.87 -1.12 -1.45
CA ILE A 40 -2.56 -0.56 -1.80
C ILE A 40 -1.47 -1.17 -0.91
N LEU A 41 -1.69 -1.24 0.41
CA LEU A 41 -0.72 -1.83 1.32
C LEU A 41 -0.45 -3.30 1.04
N MET A 42 -1.48 -4.09 0.73
CA MET A 42 -1.35 -5.50 0.37
C MET A 42 -0.53 -5.67 -0.91
N SER A 43 -0.84 -4.87 -1.94
CA SER A 43 -0.12 -4.92 -3.22
C SER A 43 1.35 -4.56 -3.04
N VAL A 44 1.66 -3.48 -2.32
CA VAL A 44 3.04 -3.06 -2.04
C VAL A 44 3.77 -4.10 -1.18
N SER A 45 3.11 -4.65 -0.16
CA SER A 45 3.69 -5.68 0.71
C SER A 45 4.03 -6.95 -0.06
N PHE A 46 3.17 -7.38 -0.99
CA PHE A 46 3.42 -8.53 -1.86
C PHE A 46 4.72 -8.38 -2.65
N PHE A 47 4.90 -7.25 -3.34
CA PHE A 47 6.15 -7.02 -4.08
C PHE A 47 7.37 -6.93 -3.15
N ARG A 48 7.20 -6.31 -1.97
CA ARG A 48 8.28 -6.19 -1.00
C ARG A 48 8.72 -7.52 -0.41
N GLU A 49 7.78 -8.41 -0.12
CA GLU A 49 8.06 -9.76 0.35
C GLU A 49 8.76 -10.58 -0.75
N LEU A 50 8.20 -10.54 -1.97
CA LEU A 50 8.72 -11.31 -3.10
C LEU A 50 10.15 -10.90 -3.46
N LEU A 51 10.46 -9.61 -3.58
CA LEU A 51 11.81 -9.17 -3.97
C LEU A 51 12.75 -8.96 -2.77
N GLY A 52 12.20 -8.81 -1.57
CA GLY A 52 13.00 -8.67 -0.34
C GLY A 52 13.50 -10.02 0.15
N SER A 53 12.57 -10.91 0.52
CA SER A 53 12.86 -12.21 1.15
C SER A 53 12.63 -13.41 0.24
N GLY A 54 12.19 -13.21 -1.02
CA GLY A 54 11.94 -14.33 -1.94
C GLY A 54 10.68 -15.15 -1.61
N THR A 55 9.92 -14.71 -0.61
CA THR A 55 8.73 -15.40 -0.11
C THR A 55 7.47 -14.62 -0.47
N VAL A 56 6.36 -15.34 -0.55
CA VAL A 56 5.03 -14.76 -0.72
C VAL A 56 4.11 -15.45 0.27
N PHE A 57 3.54 -14.68 1.22
CA PHE A 57 2.70 -15.24 2.28
C PHE A 57 3.35 -16.41 3.03
N GLY A 58 4.67 -16.36 3.21
CA GLY A 58 5.44 -17.43 3.86
C GLY A 58 5.71 -18.67 3.01
N HIS A 59 5.29 -18.70 1.74
CA HIS A 59 5.72 -19.72 0.78
C HIS A 59 6.95 -19.25 0.02
N GLU A 60 7.97 -20.10 -0.07
CA GLU A 60 9.21 -19.82 -0.79
C GLU A 60 8.96 -19.93 -2.30
N VAL A 61 9.05 -18.80 -3.01
CA VAL A 61 8.83 -18.72 -4.46
C VAL A 61 10.16 -18.53 -5.19
N LEU A 62 11.07 -17.74 -4.61
CA LEU A 62 12.40 -17.50 -5.11
C LEU A 62 13.40 -18.04 -4.08
N PRO A 63 14.03 -19.19 -4.33
CA PRO A 63 14.97 -19.75 -3.37
C PRO A 63 16.18 -18.83 -3.25
N LEU A 64 16.45 -18.37 -2.03
CA LEU A 64 17.52 -17.44 -1.74
C LEU A 64 18.88 -18.13 -1.86
N VAL A 65 19.91 -17.38 -2.26
CA VAL A 65 21.29 -17.91 -2.31
C VAL A 65 21.78 -18.39 -0.94
N THR A 66 21.26 -17.82 0.15
CA THR A 66 21.54 -18.29 1.53
C THR A 66 21.00 -19.69 1.81
N ASP A 67 19.94 -20.12 1.13
CA ASP A 67 19.31 -21.44 1.26
C ASP A 67 19.66 -22.37 0.09
N GLY A 68 20.68 -22.02 -0.70
CA GLY A 68 21.17 -22.82 -1.84
C GLY A 68 20.46 -22.53 -3.18
N GLY A 69 19.65 -21.48 -3.24
CA GLY A 69 19.01 -20.99 -4.46
C GLY A 69 19.85 -20.03 -5.29
N TRP A 70 19.20 -19.32 -6.21
CA TRP A 70 19.85 -18.42 -7.19
C TRP A 70 19.50 -16.94 -6.97
N TYR A 71 18.56 -16.64 -6.08
CA TYR A 71 18.07 -15.28 -5.86
C TYR A 71 18.81 -14.57 -4.72
N GLN A 72 19.40 -13.41 -5.01
CA GLN A 72 19.99 -12.53 -4.00
C GLN A 72 18.93 -11.56 -3.47
N SER A 73 18.72 -11.54 -2.16
CA SER A 73 17.74 -10.67 -1.51
C SER A 73 17.98 -9.20 -1.82
N ASN A 74 16.96 -8.47 -2.28
CA ASN A 74 17.09 -7.05 -2.56
C ASN A 74 16.97 -6.22 -1.27
N GLY A 75 18.11 -5.85 -0.68
CA GLY A 75 18.17 -5.04 0.54
C GLY A 75 17.38 -3.73 0.45
N LEU A 76 17.35 -3.09 -0.72
CA LEU A 76 16.59 -1.85 -0.95
C LEU A 76 15.08 -2.02 -0.71
N MET A 77 14.53 -3.20 -1.00
CA MET A 77 13.10 -3.51 -0.88
C MET A 77 12.64 -3.58 0.59
N LEU A 78 13.58 -3.90 1.48
CA LEU A 78 13.35 -3.97 2.93
C LEU A 78 13.34 -2.57 3.56
N LEU A 79 14.14 -1.64 3.02
CA LEU A 79 14.19 -0.26 3.50
C LEU A 79 12.90 0.52 3.18
N PRO A 80 12.58 1.57 3.97
CA PRO A 80 11.44 2.46 3.69
C PRO A 80 11.50 3.09 2.30
N ALA A 81 12.71 3.37 1.78
CA ALA A 81 12.92 3.92 0.44
C ALA A 81 12.29 3.05 -0.66
N GLY A 82 12.37 1.72 -0.56
CA GLY A 82 11.77 0.80 -1.53
C GLY A 82 10.24 0.91 -1.57
N ALA A 83 9.59 1.15 -0.43
CA ALA A 83 8.14 1.33 -0.38
C ALA A 83 7.68 2.59 -1.13
N PHE A 84 8.43 3.70 -1.02
CA PHE A 84 8.10 4.93 -1.75
C PHE A 84 8.18 4.74 -3.28
N PHE A 85 9.20 4.04 -3.78
CA PHE A 85 9.32 3.75 -5.21
C PHE A 85 8.14 2.90 -5.72
N LEU A 86 7.74 1.87 -4.98
CA LEU A 86 6.62 1.03 -5.37
C LEU A 86 5.30 1.79 -5.40
N ILE A 87 5.04 2.61 -4.37
CA ILE A 87 3.84 3.45 -4.32
C ILE A 87 3.85 4.44 -5.50
N ALA A 88 4.98 5.06 -5.81
CA ALA A 88 5.12 5.97 -6.95
C ALA A 88 4.82 5.27 -8.28
N LEU A 89 5.33 4.04 -8.49
CA LEU A 89 5.06 3.25 -9.68
C LEU A 89 3.59 2.85 -9.80
N VAL A 90 2.94 2.50 -8.68
CA VAL A 90 1.50 2.18 -8.66
C VAL A 90 0.68 3.42 -9.02
N ILE A 91 0.99 4.58 -8.44
CA ILE A 91 0.30 5.84 -8.76
C ILE A 91 0.50 6.21 -10.23
N TRP A 92 1.73 6.08 -10.73
CA TRP A 92 2.04 6.33 -12.14
C TRP A 92 1.22 5.41 -13.07
N ALA A 93 1.22 4.10 -12.81
CA ALA A 93 0.47 3.13 -13.61
C ALA A 93 -1.04 3.46 -13.61
N LEU A 94 -1.62 3.76 -12.44
CA LEU A 94 -3.03 4.13 -12.33
C LEU A 94 -3.35 5.42 -13.10
N ARG A 95 -2.51 6.46 -12.97
CA ARG A 95 -2.70 7.73 -13.67
C ARG A 95 -2.53 7.60 -15.19
N THR A 96 -1.65 6.72 -15.66
CA THR A 96 -1.49 6.43 -17.09
C THR A 96 -2.68 5.65 -17.66
N MET A 97 -3.26 4.71 -16.89
CA MET A 97 -4.44 3.96 -17.32
C MET A 97 -5.74 4.79 -17.23
N TYR A 98 -5.84 5.70 -16.26
CA TYR A 98 -6.99 6.56 -16.04
C TYR A 98 -6.59 8.04 -16.15
N PRO A 99 -6.38 8.56 -17.38
CA PRO A 99 -5.88 9.92 -17.60
C PRO A 99 -6.86 11.00 -17.11
N GLY A 100 -8.15 10.66 -16.89
CA GLY A 100 -9.13 11.57 -16.30
C GLY A 100 -8.83 11.99 -14.84
N GLN A 101 -7.91 11.31 -14.16
CA GLN A 101 -7.45 11.67 -12.80
C GLN A 101 -6.20 12.55 -12.81
N GLN A 102 -5.58 12.78 -13.97
CA GLN A 102 -4.42 13.66 -14.05
C GLN A 102 -4.89 15.10 -13.85
N GLU A 103 -4.36 15.77 -12.83
CA GLU A 103 -4.58 17.20 -12.67
C GLU A 103 -4.03 17.91 -13.92
N ARG A 104 -4.90 18.64 -14.62
CA ARG A 104 -4.54 19.40 -15.82
C ARG A 104 -4.23 20.82 -15.34
N ASP A 105 -2.95 21.08 -15.12
CA ASP A 105 -2.45 22.44 -14.87
C ASP A 105 -2.77 23.38 -16.04
#